data_AF-A0A5C7VAA5-F1
#
_entry.id   AF-A0A5C7VAA5-F1
#
_cell.length_a   1.000
_cell.length_b   1.000
_cell.length_c   1.000
_cell.angle_alpha   90.00
_cell.angle_beta   90.00
_cell.angle_gamma   90.00
#
_symmetry.space_group_name_H-M   'P 1'
#
loop_
_entity.id
_entity.type
_entity.pdbx_description
1 polymer ?
#
loop_
_entity_poly.entity_id
_entity_poly.type
_entity_poly.pdbx_seq_one_letter_code
_entity_poly.pdbx_strand_id
1 'polypeptide(L)'
;VSDAVKGAKPWGIDIIDVRITRADYVESITESVYRRMQAERQRVANELRSTGAAEGEQIRANADRQREVTVADAYREAEKVRGEGDAQATRIYGDAFGRDPQFAEFYRSLDAYKASIGKKGDVLVIDPASSDFFRNLRGAPARR
;
A
#
# COMPACT_ATOMS: atom_id res chain seq x y z
N VAL A 1 -50.19 3.38 32.61
CA VAL A 1 -50.21 2.90 34.02
C VAL A 1 -51.25 3.72 34.76
N SER A 2 -52.53 3.39 34.65
CA SER A 2 -53.60 4.22 35.24
C SER A 2 -54.91 3.45 35.44
N ASP A 3 -54.86 2.18 35.86
CA ASP A 3 -56.09 1.40 36.07
C ASP A 3 -56.09 0.49 37.32
N ALA A 4 -55.13 0.62 38.24
CA ALA A 4 -54.95 -0.39 39.30
C ALA A 4 -54.84 0.16 40.73
N VAL A 5 -55.59 1.21 41.09
CA VAL A 5 -55.77 1.57 42.51
C VAL A 5 -57.25 1.63 42.87
N LYS A 6 -57.92 0.48 42.83
CA LYS A 6 -59.20 0.26 43.52
C LYS A 6 -58.92 -0.43 44.85
N GLY A 7 -58.37 0.32 45.80
CA GLY A 7 -58.43 -0.05 47.21
C GLY A 7 -59.89 0.06 47.67
N ALA A 8 -60.43 -1.03 48.21
CA ALA A 8 -61.80 -1.09 48.72
C ALA A 8 -62.07 0.08 49.68
N LYS A 9 -63.20 0.78 49.50
CA LYS A 9 -63.63 1.92 50.33
C LYS A 9 -64.54 1.47 51.46
N PRO A 10 -64.13 1.56 52.75
CA PRO A 10 -65.10 1.61 53.85
C PRO A 10 -65.59 3.05 54.08
N TRP A 11 -64.85 4.09 53.66
CA TRP A 11 -65.06 5.47 54.11
C TRP A 11 -65.28 6.54 53.00
N GLY A 12 -65.59 6.16 51.76
CA GLY A 12 -66.09 7.12 50.74
C GLY A 12 -65.08 8.10 50.13
N ILE A 13 -63.77 7.94 50.35
CA ILE A 13 -62.73 8.83 49.82
C ILE A 13 -62.15 8.25 48.51
N ASP A 14 -61.97 9.08 47.47
CA ASP A 14 -61.25 8.74 46.22
C ASP A 14 -59.87 9.38 46.19
N ILE A 15 -58.84 8.59 45.87
CA ILE A 15 -57.46 9.07 45.69
C ILE A 15 -57.26 9.39 44.20
N ILE A 16 -57.02 10.67 43.88
CA ILE A 16 -56.94 11.17 42.50
C ILE A 16 -55.50 11.12 41.94
N ASP A 17 -54.49 11.36 42.78
CA ASP A 17 -53.06 11.31 42.41
C ASP A 17 -52.18 11.05 43.63
N VAL A 18 -51.13 10.24 43.47
CA VAL A 18 -50.10 9.99 44.48
C VAL A 18 -48.79 10.53 43.94
N ARG A 19 -48.33 11.63 44.52
CA ARG A 19 -47.04 12.25 44.17
C ARG A 19 -46.06 12.10 45.33
N ILE A 20 -44.83 11.71 45.00
CA ILE A 20 -43.74 11.71 45.97
C ILE A 20 -43.32 13.16 46.19
N THR A 21 -43.69 13.73 47.34
CA THR A 21 -43.41 15.14 47.67
C THR A 21 -41.94 15.38 48.02
N ARG A 22 -41.29 14.41 48.66
CA ARG A 22 -39.87 14.45 49.03
C ARG A 22 -39.36 13.04 49.37
N ALA A 23 -38.22 12.67 48.81
CA ALA A 23 -37.47 11.50 49.26
C ALA A 23 -36.32 12.03 50.12
N ASP A 24 -36.47 11.98 51.44
CA ASP A 24 -35.40 12.39 52.35
C ASP A 24 -34.31 11.32 52.36
N TYR A 25 -33.20 11.62 51.68
CA TYR A 25 -32.01 10.78 51.71
C TYR A 25 -31.21 11.07 52.97
N VAL A 26 -30.88 10.02 53.73
CA VAL A 26 -29.98 10.16 54.88
C VAL A 26 -28.59 10.54 54.37
N GLU A 27 -28.11 11.71 54.78
CA GLU A 27 -26.87 12.33 54.30
C GLU A 27 -25.64 11.40 54.40
N SER A 28 -25.64 10.50 55.40
CA SER A 28 -24.58 9.50 55.62
C SER A 28 -24.49 8.42 54.53
N ILE A 29 -25.58 8.11 53.82
CA ILE A 29 -25.60 7.07 52.77
C ILE A 29 -25.26 7.70 51.41
N THR A 30 -25.71 8.93 51.17
CA THR A 30 -25.55 9.66 49.91
C THR A 30 -24.09 9.76 49.47
N GLU A 31 -23.17 10.07 50.39
CA GLU A 31 -21.76 10.21 50.05
C GLU A 31 -21.10 8.89 49.63
N SER A 32 -21.48 7.78 50.27
CA SER A 32 -20.97 6.43 49.92
C SER A 32 -21.40 5.99 48.52
N VAL A 33 -22.65 6.29 48.15
CA VAL A 33 -23.19 6.00 46.83
C VAL A 33 -22.52 6.87 45.78
N TYR A 34 -22.31 8.16 46.06
CA TYR A 34 -21.63 9.08 45.14
C TYR A 34 -20.18 8.65 44.88
N ARG A 35 -19.43 8.28 45.93
CA ARG A 35 -18.06 7.74 45.79
C ARG A 35 -18.03 6.47 44.95
N ARG A 36 -18.97 5.54 45.17
CA ARG A 36 -19.09 4.32 44.37
C ARG A 36 -19.43 4.61 42.90
N MET A 37 -20.33 5.55 42.65
CA MET A 37 -20.67 5.97 41.29
C MET A 37 -19.48 6.61 40.56
N GLN A 38 -18.70 7.45 41.24
CA GLN A 38 -17.49 8.05 40.67
C GLN A 38 -16.45 6.99 40.33
N ALA A 39 -16.19 6.05 41.25
CA ALA A 39 -15.26 4.95 41.01
C ALA A 39 -15.69 4.09 39.81
N GLU A 40 -16.97 3.76 39.71
CA GLU A 40 -17.51 2.97 38.60
C GLU A 40 -17.41 3.73 37.27
N ARG A 41 -17.73 5.02 37.25
CA ARG A 41 -17.58 5.86 36.05
C ARG A 41 -16.12 5.96 35.62
N GLN A 42 -15.19 6.11 36.55
CA GLN A 42 -13.76 6.13 36.25
C GLN A 42 -13.28 4.79 35.70
N ARG A 43 -13.76 3.67 36.27
CA ARG A 43 -13.45 2.32 35.80
C ARG A 43 -13.91 2.13 34.35
N VAL A 44 -15.16 2.46 34.04
CA VAL A 44 -15.72 2.38 32.68
C VAL A 44 -14.95 3.27 31.71
N ALA A 45 -14.59 4.49 32.12
CA ALA A 45 -13.81 5.40 31.26
C ALA A 45 -12.40 4.86 30.97
N ASN A 46 -11.75 4.24 31.96
CA ASN A 46 -10.44 3.61 31.77
C ASN A 46 -10.53 2.39 30.85
N GLU A 47 -11.56 1.56 31.02
CA GLU A 47 -11.83 0.38 30.19
C GLU A 47 -12.08 0.76 28.73
N LEU A 48 -12.92 1.78 28.49
CA LEU A 48 -13.17 2.32 27.15
C LEU A 48 -11.90 2.91 26.51
N ARG A 49 -11.10 3.66 27.27
CA ARG A 49 -9.83 4.21 26.77
C ARG A 49 -8.84 3.09 26.42
N SER A 50 -8.73 2.05 27.25
CA SER A 50 -7.84 0.92 26.97
C SER A 50 -8.30 0.14 25.74
N THR A 51 -9.61 -0.10 25.60
CA THR A 51 -10.17 -0.83 24.46
C THR A 51 -9.96 -0.03 23.18
N GLY A 52 -10.28 1.27 23.18
CA GLY A 52 -10.06 2.13 22.02
C GLY A 52 -8.59 2.27 21.63
N ALA A 53 -7.67 2.27 22.60
CA ALA A 53 -6.24 2.25 22.32
C ALA A 53 -5.79 0.94 21.67
N ALA A 54 -6.25 -0.20 22.19
CA ALA A 54 -5.92 -1.51 21.65
C ALA A 54 -6.48 -1.72 20.23
N GLU A 55 -7.74 -1.35 20.00
CA GLU A 55 -8.36 -1.38 18.68
C GLU A 55 -7.64 -0.44 17.71
N GLY A 56 -7.30 0.77 18.15
CA GLY A 56 -6.56 1.74 17.35
C GLY A 56 -5.17 1.22 16.94
N GLU A 57 -4.47 0.54 17.85
CA GLU A 57 -3.17 -0.07 17.55
C GLU A 57 -3.30 -1.25 16.57
N GLN A 58 -4.33 -2.09 16.75
CA GLN A 58 -4.63 -3.19 15.84
C GLN A 58 -4.93 -2.70 14.42
N ILE A 59 -5.71 -1.61 14.29
CA ILE A 59 -6.04 -1.00 13.00
C ILE A 59 -4.77 -0.46 12.33
N ARG A 60 -3.93 0.27 13.07
CA ARG A 60 -2.67 0.81 12.55
C ARG A 60 -1.74 -0.30 12.07
N ALA A 61 -1.52 -1.33 12.90
CA ALA A 61 -0.69 -2.47 12.53
C ALA A 61 -1.21 -3.22 11.29
N ASN A 62 -2.53 -3.35 11.15
CA ASN A 62 -3.14 -3.97 9.96
C ASN A 62 -2.97 -3.09 8.72
N ALA A 63 -3.14 -1.77 8.84
CA ALA A 63 -2.93 -0.83 7.75
C ALA A 63 -1.47 -0.83 7.28
N ASP A 64 -0.50 -0.84 8.20
CA ASP A 64 0.93 -0.90 7.87
C ASP A 64 1.28 -2.19 7.13
N ARG A 65 0.80 -3.34 7.62
CA ARG A 65 0.98 -4.63 6.94
C ARG A 65 0.41 -4.60 5.54
N GLN A 66 -0.80 -4.06 5.38
CA GLN A 66 -1.47 -4.02 4.07
C GLN A 66 -0.75 -3.09 3.10
N ARG A 67 -0.22 -1.97 3.59
CA ARG A 67 0.64 -1.07 2.80
C ARG A 67 1.88 -1.79 2.31
N GLU A 68 2.60 -2.49 3.18
CA GLU A 68 3.81 -3.23 2.81
C GLU A 68 3.52 -4.30 1.74
N VAL A 69 2.46 -5.10 1.94
CA VAL A 69 2.03 -6.11 0.96
C VAL A 69 1.69 -5.46 -0.38
N THR A 70 0.91 -4.38 -0.37
CA THR A 70 0.51 -3.69 -1.60
C THR A 70 1.71 -3.14 -2.37
N VAL A 71 2.68 -2.54 -1.67
CA VAL A 71 3.91 -2.03 -2.30
C VAL A 71 4.76 -3.18 -2.84
N ALA A 72 4.90 -4.27 -2.10
CA ALA A 72 5.62 -5.45 -2.54
C ALA A 72 4.98 -6.10 -3.77
N ASP A 73 3.65 -6.17 -3.80
CA ASP A 73 2.88 -6.70 -4.94
C ASP A 73 3.02 -5.82 -6.16
N ALA A 74 2.91 -4.50 -6.00
CA ALA A 74 3.12 -3.53 -7.08
C ALA A 74 4.54 -3.62 -7.65
N TYR A 75 5.55 -3.74 -6.78
CA TYR A 75 6.95 -3.89 -7.20
C TYR A 75 7.16 -5.20 -7.97
N ARG A 76 6.62 -6.32 -7.46
CA ARG A 76 6.69 -7.62 -8.14
C ARG A 76 6.08 -7.57 -9.53
N GLU A 77 4.90 -6.97 -9.66
CA GLU A 77 4.22 -6.85 -10.95
C GLU A 77 5.00 -5.94 -11.91
N ALA A 78 5.55 -4.84 -11.41
CA ALA A 78 6.40 -3.95 -12.22
C ALA A 78 7.64 -4.67 -12.76
N GLU A 79 8.36 -5.43 -11.93
CA GLU A 79 9.52 -6.22 -12.36
C GLU A 79 9.14 -7.33 -13.34
N LYS A 80 7.97 -7.96 -13.15
CA LYS A 80 7.45 -8.96 -14.09
C LYS A 80 7.18 -8.36 -15.46
N VAL A 81 6.47 -7.24 -15.52
CA VAL A 81 6.18 -6.53 -16.78
C VAL A 81 7.47 -6.06 -17.45
N ARG A 82 8.44 -5.56 -16.68
CA ARG A 82 9.76 -5.18 -17.22
C ARG A 82 10.48 -6.41 -17.81
N GLY A 83 10.53 -7.52 -17.08
CA GLY A 83 11.16 -8.75 -17.53
C GLY A 83 10.50 -9.33 -18.79
N GLU A 84 9.17 -9.28 -18.89
CA GLU A 84 8.43 -9.67 -20.10
C GLU A 84 8.78 -8.76 -21.30
N GLY A 85 8.88 -7.45 -21.07
CA GLY A 85 9.31 -6.48 -22.08
C GLY A 85 10.74 -6.72 -22.57
N ASP A 86 11.68 -6.94 -21.64
CA ASP A 86 13.08 -7.21 -21.96
C ASP A 86 13.24 -8.54 -22.71
N ALA A 87 12.49 -9.57 -22.32
CA ALA A 87 12.45 -10.85 -23.01
C ALA A 87 11.89 -10.72 -24.43
N GLN A 88 10.82 -9.93 -24.61
CA GLN A 88 10.24 -9.67 -25.92
C GLN A 88 11.19 -8.86 -26.81
N ALA A 89 11.83 -7.81 -26.28
CA ALA A 89 12.82 -7.03 -27.00
C ALA A 89 14.00 -7.91 -27.44
N THR A 90 14.55 -8.71 -26.54
CA THR A 90 15.65 -9.65 -26.83
C THR A 90 15.25 -10.66 -27.90
N ARG A 91 14.02 -11.19 -27.84
CA ARG A 91 13.51 -12.11 -28.87
C ARG A 91 13.43 -11.43 -30.24
N ILE A 92 12.85 -10.22 -30.32
CA ILE A 92 12.74 -9.46 -31.57
C ILE A 92 14.14 -9.13 -32.12
N TYR A 93 15.08 -8.72 -31.27
CA TYR A 93 16.47 -8.50 -31.68
C TYR A 93 17.12 -9.79 -32.18
N GLY A 94 16.93 -10.91 -31.48
CA GLY A 94 17.43 -12.23 -31.89
C GLY A 94 16.86 -12.67 -33.23
N ASP A 95 15.56 -12.50 -33.45
CA ASP A 95 14.89 -12.84 -34.71
C ASP A 95 15.33 -11.92 -35.86
N ALA A 96 15.52 -10.63 -35.60
CA ALA A 96 15.97 -9.66 -36.60
C ALA A 96 17.42 -9.88 -37.01
N PHE A 97 18.32 -10.13 -36.05
CA PHE A 97 19.74 -10.37 -36.31
C PHE A 97 20.05 -11.83 -36.70
N GLY A 98 19.18 -12.78 -36.35
CA GLY A 98 19.31 -14.19 -36.72
C GLY A 98 18.96 -14.49 -38.18
N ARG A 99 18.25 -13.59 -38.87
CA ARG A 99 17.95 -13.73 -40.31
C ARG A 99 19.19 -13.56 -41.20
N ASP A 100 20.14 -12.73 -40.79
CA ASP A 100 21.45 -12.60 -41.47
C ASP A 100 22.52 -12.15 -40.46
N PRO A 101 23.29 -13.11 -39.90
CA PRO A 101 24.36 -12.82 -38.95
C PRO A 101 25.46 -11.92 -39.51
N GLN A 102 25.72 -11.98 -40.83
CA GLN A 102 26.77 -11.18 -41.47
C GLN A 102 26.33 -9.72 -41.61
N PHE A 103 25.06 -9.47 -41.92
CA PHE A 103 24.51 -8.11 -41.96
C PHE A 103 24.42 -7.49 -40.55
N ALA A 104 24.11 -8.29 -39.53
CA ALA A 104 24.07 -7.86 -38.13
C ALA A 104 25.42 -7.34 -37.62
N GLU A 105 26.50 -8.08 -37.87
CA GLU A 105 27.87 -7.68 -37.52
C GLU A 105 28.29 -6.40 -38.27
N PHE A 106 27.96 -6.31 -39.56
CA PHE A 106 28.22 -5.14 -40.37
C PHE A 106 27.46 -3.90 -39.85
N TYR A 107 26.17 -4.01 -39.55
CA TYR A 107 25.37 -2.88 -39.04
C TYR A 107 25.83 -2.42 -37.65
N ARG A 108 26.18 -3.35 -36.74
CA ARG A 108 26.80 -3.00 -35.44
C ARG A 108 28.12 -2.27 -35.60
N SER A 109 28.96 -2.67 -36.56
CA SER A 109 30.22 -1.97 -36.85
C SER A 109 29.99 -0.54 -37.37
N LEU A 110 28.89 -0.31 -38.12
CA LEU A 110 28.50 1.01 -38.61
C LEU A 110 27.91 1.92 -37.53
N ASP A 111 27.09 1.39 -36.61
CA ASP A 111 26.57 2.15 -35.47
C ASP A 111 27.69 2.54 -34.49
N ALA A 112 28.63 1.64 -34.23
CA ALA A 112 29.83 1.94 -33.44
C ALA A 112 30.68 3.05 -34.09
N TYR A 113 30.83 3.01 -35.41
CA TYR A 113 31.51 4.06 -36.19
C TYR A 113 30.82 5.42 -36.04
N LYS A 114 29.49 5.46 -36.20
CA LYS A 114 28.68 6.68 -36.02
C LYS A 114 28.77 7.24 -34.60
N ALA A 115 28.84 6.38 -33.58
CA ALA A 115 29.00 6.79 -32.19
C ALA A 115 30.42 7.30 -31.86
N SER A 116 31.46 6.79 -32.54
CA SER A 116 32.85 7.23 -32.38
C SER A 116 33.18 8.53 -33.13
N ILE A 117 32.47 8.84 -34.21
CA ILE A 117 32.74 10.02 -35.04
C ILE A 117 31.74 11.13 -34.70
N GLY A 118 32.18 12.04 -33.83
CA GLY A 118 31.37 13.19 -33.43
C GLY A 118 31.78 13.85 -32.12
N LYS A 119 32.66 13.22 -31.33
CA LYS A 119 33.27 13.87 -30.15
C LYS A 119 34.49 14.67 -30.59
N LYS A 120 34.48 15.99 -30.33
CA LYS A 120 35.61 16.90 -30.59
C LYS A 120 36.86 16.39 -29.83
N GLY A 121 37.80 15.77 -30.54
CA GLY A 121 39.15 15.47 -30.03
C GLY A 121 39.64 14.02 -30.14
N ASP A 122 38.84 13.05 -30.60
CA ASP A 122 39.31 11.66 -30.71
C ASP A 122 40.17 11.45 -31.97
N VAL A 123 41.45 11.15 -31.76
CA VAL A 123 42.35 10.66 -32.82
C VAL A 123 42.30 9.14 -32.80
N LEU A 124 41.59 8.56 -33.77
CA LEU A 124 41.46 7.12 -33.92
C LEU A 124 42.65 6.58 -34.75
N VAL A 125 43.62 5.96 -34.08
CA VAL A 125 44.74 5.25 -34.74
C VAL A 125 44.31 3.80 -34.99
N ILE A 126 44.03 3.45 -36.24
CA ILE A 126 43.66 2.08 -36.65
C ILE A 126 44.76 1.52 -37.57
N ASP A 127 45.30 0.37 -37.20
CA ASP A 127 46.21 -0.41 -38.04
C ASP A 127 45.39 -1.21 -39.09
N PRO A 128 45.59 -0.98 -40.41
CA PRO A 128 44.85 -1.66 -41.47
C PRO A 128 45.08 -3.17 -41.58
N ALA A 129 46.17 -3.69 -40.98
CA ALA A 129 46.58 -5.08 -41.13
C ALA A 129 45.92 -6.02 -40.12
N SER A 130 45.56 -5.53 -38.93
CA SER A 130 45.09 -6.34 -37.80
C SER A 130 43.61 -6.09 -37.44
N SER A 131 42.98 -5.09 -38.05
CA SER A 131 41.60 -4.73 -37.72
C SER A 131 40.57 -5.49 -38.56
N ASP A 132 39.68 -6.22 -37.88
CA ASP A 132 38.46 -6.82 -38.46
C ASP A 132 37.58 -5.78 -39.17
N PHE A 133 37.82 -4.48 -38.92
CA PHE A 133 37.23 -3.31 -39.57
C PHE A 133 37.21 -3.36 -41.10
N PHE A 134 38.29 -3.83 -41.74
CA PHE A 134 38.37 -3.87 -43.21
C PHE A 134 38.11 -5.26 -43.79
N ARG A 135 37.83 -6.28 -42.98
CA ARG A 135 37.65 -7.65 -43.49
C ARG A 135 36.36 -7.77 -44.33
N ASN A 136 35.29 -7.13 -43.88
CA ASN A 136 33.99 -7.12 -44.58
C ASN A 136 34.00 -6.20 -45.81
N LEU A 137 34.79 -5.11 -45.81
CA LEU A 137 34.97 -4.22 -46.96
C LEU A 137 35.90 -4.82 -48.04
N ARG A 138 36.84 -5.68 -47.65
CA ARG A 138 37.71 -6.44 -48.58
C ARG A 138 37.04 -7.67 -49.19
N GLY A 139 35.82 -8.02 -48.74
CA GLY A 139 35.10 -9.25 -49.10
C GLY A 139 34.13 -9.15 -50.28
N ALA A 140 34.07 -8.03 -51.01
CA ALA A 140 33.32 -7.95 -52.26
C ALA A 140 34.24 -8.29 -53.45
N PRO A 141 34.31 -9.55 -53.94
CA PRO A 141 34.92 -9.79 -55.23
C PRO A 141 34.10 -9.04 -56.28
N ALA A 142 34.75 -8.15 -57.01
CA ALA A 142 34.24 -7.59 -58.24
C ALA A 142 33.91 -8.76 -59.18
N ARG A 143 32.66 -9.22 -59.17
CA ARG A 143 32.14 -10.13 -60.18
C ARG A 143 32.05 -9.33 -61.49
N ARG A 144 32.89 -9.72 -62.46
CA ARG A 144 32.70 -9.42 -63.88
C ARG A 144 31.36 -9.96 -64.37
#